data_AF-A0A4R6VIQ3-F1
#
_entry.id   AF-A0A4R6VIQ3-F1
#
_cell.length_a   1.000
_cell.length_b   1.000
_cell.length_c   1.000
_cell.angle_alpha   90.00
_cell.angle_beta   90.00
_cell.angle_gamma   90.00
#
_symmetry.space_group_name_H-M   'P 1'
#
loop_
_entity.id
_entity.type
_entity.pdbx_description
1 polymer ?
#
loop_
_entity_poly.entity_id
_entity_poly.type
_entity_poly.pdbx_seq_one_letter_code
_entity_poly.pdbx_strand_id
1 'polypeptide(L)'
;MSAPARGGYAAWVSWLEAFRRGEDPSTEGLGPVRGGFGSYVEARLLERLSTAFAERVRQWQAALGDRIVAQPPDGPVAAAALFQDAVVRLEPLSRLADSPLLPRALAVSMHDMLRTVREGARSALDEAWRRGLEDVHAPGMPAQRRVDPMVRRPGVVTGR
;
A
#
# COMPACT_ATOMS: atom_id res chain seq x y z
N MET A 1 41.87 4.70 -18.75
CA MET A 1 41.35 5.98 -18.21
C MET A 1 39.98 5.69 -17.62
N SER A 2 39.86 5.64 -16.28
CA SER A 2 38.56 5.43 -15.63
C SER A 2 37.73 6.71 -15.75
N ALA A 3 36.51 6.62 -16.28
CA ALA A 3 35.59 7.74 -16.34
C ALA A 3 35.35 8.31 -14.92
N PRO A 4 35.16 9.63 -14.76
CA PRO A 4 34.77 10.19 -13.47
C PRO A 4 33.46 9.54 -13.03
N ALA A 5 33.37 9.12 -11.77
CA ALA A 5 32.20 8.47 -11.20
C ALA A 5 31.00 9.42 -11.26
N ARG A 6 30.23 9.37 -12.35
CA ARG A 6 28.96 10.05 -12.47
C ARG A 6 27.99 9.43 -11.45
N GLY A 7 27.37 10.27 -10.62
CA GLY A 7 26.30 9.88 -9.69
C GLY A 7 26.77 9.40 -8.32
N GLY A 8 27.40 10.29 -7.55
CA GLY A 8 27.79 10.03 -6.16
C GLY A 8 26.60 9.97 -5.19
N TYR A 9 26.88 9.72 -3.90
CA TYR A 9 25.89 9.57 -2.83
C TYR A 9 24.84 10.70 -2.78
N ALA A 10 25.23 11.95 -3.03
CA ALA A 10 24.29 13.08 -3.04
C ALA A 10 23.20 12.97 -4.12
N ALA A 11 23.54 12.45 -5.31
CA ALA A 11 22.56 12.23 -6.38
C ALA A 11 21.57 11.15 -5.97
N TRP A 12 22.05 10.07 -5.35
CA TRP A 12 21.21 9.04 -4.76
C TRP A 12 20.27 9.58 -3.69
N VAL A 13 20.76 10.44 -2.78
CA VAL A 13 19.91 11.03 -1.73
C VAL A 13 18.81 11.90 -2.32
N SER A 14 19.14 12.77 -3.27
CA SER A 14 18.14 13.62 -3.93
C SER A 14 17.09 12.80 -4.69
N TRP A 15 17.55 11.77 -5.41
CA TRP A 15 16.65 10.83 -6.09
C TRP A 15 15.73 10.10 -5.10
N LEU A 16 16.26 9.62 -3.98
CA LEU A 16 15.48 8.93 -2.94
C LEU A 16 14.43 9.84 -2.29
N GLU A 17 14.75 11.10 -2.06
CA GLU A 17 13.78 12.06 -1.51
C GLU A 17 12.61 12.31 -2.46
N ALA A 18 12.89 12.47 -3.76
CA ALA A 18 11.86 12.56 -4.80
C ALA A 18 11.03 11.27 -4.89
N PHE A 19 11.71 10.12 -4.93
CA PHE A 19 11.06 8.82 -4.97
C PHE A 19 10.11 8.59 -3.79
N ARG A 20 10.48 9.01 -2.57
CA ARG A 20 9.64 8.90 -1.37
C ARG A 20 8.39 9.77 -1.41
N ARG A 21 8.43 10.92 -2.08
CA ARG A 21 7.26 11.78 -2.31
C ARG A 21 6.29 11.21 -3.36
N GLY A 22 6.69 10.11 -3.99
CA GLY A 22 5.93 9.42 -4.99
C GLY A 22 6.19 9.89 -6.41
N GLU A 23 7.24 10.69 -6.60
CA GLU A 23 7.79 11.01 -7.92
C GLU A 23 8.51 9.78 -8.47
N ASP A 24 8.58 9.66 -9.79
CA ASP A 24 9.30 8.57 -10.47
C ASP A 24 10.48 9.12 -11.28
N PRO A 25 11.49 9.72 -10.60
CA PRO A 25 12.62 10.34 -11.28
C PRO A 25 13.46 9.31 -12.05
N SER A 26 14.00 9.73 -13.19
CA SER A 26 14.94 8.91 -13.97
C SER A 26 16.15 8.52 -13.12
N THR A 27 16.64 7.29 -13.30
CA THR A 27 17.90 6.82 -12.71
C THR A 27 19.12 7.25 -13.54
N GLU A 28 18.90 7.94 -14.67
CA GLU A 28 19.98 8.53 -15.46
C GLU A 28 20.82 9.48 -14.62
N GLY A 29 22.15 9.30 -14.67
CA GLY A 29 23.09 10.10 -13.89
C GLY A 29 23.35 9.58 -12.48
N LEU A 30 22.67 8.51 -12.03
CA LEU A 30 23.06 7.76 -10.84
C LEU A 30 24.20 6.78 -11.15
N GLY A 31 25.11 6.61 -10.18
CA GLY A 31 26.18 5.62 -10.24
C GLY A 31 25.78 4.30 -9.55
N PRO A 32 26.50 3.20 -9.81
CA PRO A 32 26.29 1.94 -9.10
C PRO A 32 26.43 2.12 -7.58
N VAL A 33 25.58 1.45 -6.81
CA VAL A 33 25.64 1.49 -5.34
C VAL A 33 26.86 0.73 -4.80
N ARG A 34 27.33 -0.30 -5.53
CA ARG A 34 28.50 -1.11 -5.15
C ARG A 34 29.82 -0.53 -5.63
N GLY A 35 30.85 -0.61 -4.78
CA GLY A 35 32.25 -0.44 -5.19
C GLY A 35 32.70 1.00 -5.49
N GLY A 36 31.81 1.99 -5.31
CA GLY A 36 32.11 3.42 -5.49
C GLY A 36 32.11 4.25 -4.19
N PHE A 37 31.65 3.68 -3.07
CA PHE A 37 31.53 4.35 -1.78
C PHE A 37 32.26 3.53 -0.72
N GLY A 38 32.94 4.16 0.23
CA GLY A 38 33.49 3.43 1.38
C GLY A 38 32.40 2.60 2.08
N SER A 39 32.77 1.47 2.67
CA SER A 39 31.84 0.44 3.19
C SER A 39 30.69 0.98 4.05
N TYR A 40 30.96 1.97 4.90
CA TYR A 40 29.94 2.62 5.72
C TYR A 40 28.90 3.40 4.90
N VAL A 41 29.34 4.17 3.89
CA VAL A 41 28.47 4.98 3.03
C VAL A 41 27.61 4.08 2.16
N GLU A 42 28.16 2.96 1.66
CA GLU A 42 27.40 1.95 0.95
C GLU A 42 26.30 1.35 1.84
N ALA A 43 26.63 0.90 3.05
CA ALA A 43 25.64 0.34 3.98
C ALA A 43 24.49 1.32 4.29
N ARG A 44 24.82 2.60 4.51
CA ARG A 44 23.82 3.64 4.77
C ARG A 44 22.95 3.93 3.55
N LEU A 45 23.50 3.87 2.34
CA LEU A 45 22.73 4.03 1.11
C LEU A 45 21.76 2.85 0.93
N LEU A 46 22.19 1.62 1.21
CA LEU A 46 21.33 0.43 1.16
C LEU A 46 20.16 0.49 2.15
N GLU A 47 20.41 0.97 3.37
CA GLU A 47 19.38 1.20 4.38
C GLU A 47 18.34 2.22 3.89
N ARG A 48 18.81 3.35 3.33
CA ARG A 48 17.93 4.40 2.79
C ARG A 48 17.10 3.91 1.61
N LEU A 49 17.70 3.14 0.69
CA LEU A 49 17.01 2.50 -0.43
C LEU A 49 15.90 1.58 0.06
N SER A 50 16.22 0.68 0.98
CA SER A 50 15.25 -0.26 1.55
C SER A 50 14.09 0.46 2.26
N THR A 51 14.41 1.54 2.99
CA THR A 51 13.42 2.36 3.69
C THR A 51 12.49 3.06 2.71
N ALA A 52 13.03 3.74 1.70
CA ALA A 52 12.26 4.45 0.69
C ALA A 52 11.34 3.50 -0.11
N PHE A 53 11.86 2.32 -0.46
CA PHE A 53 11.10 1.28 -1.14
C PHE A 53 9.93 0.79 -0.30
N ALA A 54 10.17 0.46 0.97
CA ALA A 54 9.13 0.00 1.89
C ALA A 54 8.06 1.09 2.13
N GLU A 55 8.45 2.37 2.18
CA GLU A 55 7.49 3.48 2.26
C GLU A 55 6.60 3.57 1.02
N ARG A 56 7.17 3.45 -0.18
CA ARG A 56 6.39 3.47 -1.42
C ARG A 56 5.44 2.29 -1.54
N VAL A 57 5.87 1.10 -1.09
CA VAL A 57 4.99 -0.07 -0.95
C VAL A 57 3.81 0.24 -0.01
N ARG A 58 4.08 0.83 1.17
CA ARG A 58 3.01 1.20 2.12
C ARG A 58 2.06 2.24 1.55
N GLN A 59 2.56 3.25 0.85
CA GLN A 59 1.72 4.25 0.16
C GLN A 59 0.81 3.60 -0.87
N TRP A 60 1.34 2.65 -1.65
CA TRP A 60 0.54 1.89 -2.60
C TRP A 60 -0.56 1.07 -1.91
N GLN A 61 -0.24 0.36 -0.83
CA GLN A 61 -1.22 -0.43 -0.06
C GLN A 61 -2.32 0.46 0.53
N ALA A 62 -1.95 1.62 1.08
CA ALA A 62 -2.90 2.60 1.62
C ALA A 62 -3.83 3.13 0.52
N ALA A 63 -3.28 3.56 -0.61
CA ALA A 63 -4.07 4.07 -1.73
C ALA A 63 -5.03 3.01 -2.32
N LEU A 64 -4.62 1.74 -2.36
CA LEU A 64 -5.50 0.65 -2.74
C LEU A 64 -6.62 0.45 -1.71
N GLY A 65 -6.29 0.43 -0.41
CA GLY A 65 -7.26 0.33 0.67
C GLY A 65 -8.29 1.45 0.64
N ASP A 66 -7.85 2.70 0.51
CA ASP A 66 -8.72 3.88 0.42
C ASP A 66 -9.66 3.79 -0.78
N ARG A 67 -9.17 3.30 -1.93
CA ARG A 67 -10.01 3.10 -3.13
C ARG A 67 -11.05 2.01 -2.92
N ILE A 68 -10.70 0.90 -2.29
CA ILE A 68 -11.65 -0.18 -1.98
C ILE A 68 -12.75 0.32 -1.04
N VAL A 69 -12.40 1.13 -0.04
CA VAL A 69 -13.38 1.71 0.90
C VAL A 69 -14.28 2.72 0.19
N ALA A 70 -13.72 3.60 -0.64
CA ALA A 70 -14.48 4.63 -1.35
C ALA A 70 -15.39 4.07 -2.45
N GLN A 71 -14.92 3.01 -3.14
CA GLN A 71 -15.65 2.35 -4.22
C GLN A 71 -15.41 0.83 -4.14
N PRO A 72 -16.18 0.12 -3.29
CA PRO A 72 -16.10 -1.32 -3.20
C PRO A 72 -16.38 -1.97 -4.57
N PRO A 73 -15.60 -2.98 -4.99
CA PRO A 73 -15.83 -3.63 -6.27
C PRO A 73 -17.14 -4.41 -6.28
N ASP A 74 -17.98 -4.17 -7.29
CA ASP A 74 -19.25 -4.88 -7.53
C ASP A 74 -19.01 -6.16 -8.35
N GLY A 75 -18.32 -7.13 -7.74
CA GLY A 75 -18.08 -8.43 -8.33
C GLY A 75 -16.62 -8.75 -8.67
N PRO A 76 -16.33 -10.03 -8.98
CA PRO A 76 -14.97 -10.51 -9.21
C PRO A 76 -14.29 -9.86 -10.42
N VAL A 77 -15.06 -9.50 -11.45
CA VAL A 77 -14.52 -8.80 -12.63
C VAL A 77 -14.09 -7.37 -12.27
N ALA A 78 -14.91 -6.67 -11.48
CA ALA A 78 -14.59 -5.32 -11.00
C ALA A 78 -13.40 -5.34 -10.03
N ALA A 79 -13.33 -6.34 -9.13
CA ALA A 79 -12.20 -6.54 -8.22
C ALA A 79 -10.90 -6.83 -8.98
N ALA A 80 -10.95 -7.69 -10.00
CA ALA A 80 -9.80 -7.98 -10.86
C ALA A 80 -9.35 -6.73 -11.63
N ALA A 81 -10.27 -5.94 -12.19
CA ALA A 81 -9.94 -4.70 -12.90
C ALA A 81 -9.31 -3.65 -11.97
N LEU A 82 -9.88 -3.46 -10.78
CA LEU A 82 -9.34 -2.57 -9.75
C LEU A 82 -7.93 -3.01 -9.31
N PHE A 83 -7.72 -4.32 -9.13
CA PHE A 83 -6.40 -4.86 -8.80
C PHE A 83 -5.39 -4.63 -9.91
N GLN A 84 -5.74 -4.89 -11.18
CA GLN A 84 -4.84 -4.67 -12.31
C GLN A 84 -4.43 -3.20 -12.42
N ASP A 85 -5.38 -2.26 -12.29
CA ASP A 85 -5.08 -0.83 -12.30
C ASP A 85 -4.16 -0.43 -11.12
N ALA A 86 -4.36 -1.03 -9.94
CA ALA A 86 -3.46 -0.83 -8.82
C ALA A 86 -2.07 -1.39 -9.09
N VAL A 87 -1.94 -2.59 -9.69
CA VAL A 87 -0.65 -3.22 -10.00
C VAL A 87 0.18 -2.36 -10.95
N VAL A 88 -0.42 -1.67 -11.91
CA VAL A 88 0.30 -0.72 -12.80
C VAL A 88 1.04 0.34 -12.00
N ARG A 89 0.51 0.78 -10.85
CA ARG A 89 1.16 1.77 -9.98
C ARG A 89 2.39 1.23 -9.23
N LEU A 90 2.63 -0.09 -9.25
CA LEU A 90 3.87 -0.70 -8.73
C LEU A 90 5.01 -0.70 -9.76
N GLU A 91 4.75 -0.32 -11.01
CA GLU A 91 5.76 -0.31 -12.07
C GLU A 91 7.05 0.46 -11.70
N PRO A 92 7.00 1.64 -11.06
CA PRO A 92 8.23 2.32 -10.64
C PRO A 92 9.06 1.53 -9.62
N LEU A 93 8.41 0.79 -8.73
CA LEU A 93 9.09 -0.08 -7.77
C LEU A 93 9.73 -1.28 -8.45
N SER A 94 9.05 -1.86 -9.44
CA SER A 94 9.58 -2.96 -10.25
C SER A 94 10.80 -2.49 -11.05
N ARG A 95 10.70 -1.34 -11.73
CA ARG A 95 11.83 -0.73 -12.47
C ARG A 95 13.04 -0.43 -11.58
N LEU A 96 12.82 0.01 -10.34
CA LEU A 96 13.93 0.19 -9.39
C LEU A 96 14.56 -1.15 -9.03
N ALA A 97 13.75 -2.18 -8.75
CA ALA A 97 14.25 -3.52 -8.42
C ALA A 97 15.03 -4.16 -9.59
N ASP A 98 14.62 -3.88 -10.83
CA ASP A 98 15.31 -4.32 -12.05
C ASP A 98 16.59 -3.51 -12.36
N SER A 99 16.87 -2.44 -11.61
CA SER A 99 17.97 -1.53 -11.92
C SER A 99 19.34 -2.21 -11.77
N PRO A 100 20.21 -2.13 -12.79
CA PRO A 100 21.57 -2.67 -12.72
C PRO A 100 22.46 -1.90 -11.74
N LEU A 101 21.99 -0.75 -11.23
CA LEU A 101 22.72 0.06 -10.25
C LEU A 101 22.65 -0.54 -8.84
N LEU A 102 21.71 -1.46 -8.58
CA LEU A 102 21.51 -2.08 -7.28
C LEU A 102 22.36 -3.35 -7.10
N PRO A 103 22.76 -3.65 -5.85
CA PRO A 103 23.22 -4.99 -5.50
C PRO A 103 22.17 -6.04 -5.86
N ARG A 104 22.58 -7.12 -6.52
CA ARG A 104 21.68 -8.24 -6.88
C ARG A 104 20.90 -8.79 -5.68
N ALA A 105 21.53 -8.89 -4.51
CA ALA A 105 20.85 -9.37 -3.30
C ALA A 105 19.70 -8.44 -2.88
N LEU A 106 19.89 -7.13 -2.97
CA LEU A 106 18.85 -6.14 -2.65
C LEU A 106 17.71 -6.19 -3.69
N ALA A 107 18.06 -6.27 -4.98
CA ALA A 107 17.09 -6.41 -6.06
C ALA A 107 16.18 -7.64 -5.85
N VAL A 108 16.76 -8.80 -5.54
CA VAL A 108 15.99 -10.02 -5.23
C VAL A 108 15.03 -9.80 -4.06
N SER A 109 15.52 -9.24 -2.95
CA SER A 109 14.65 -8.95 -1.79
C SER A 109 13.52 -7.98 -2.11
N MET A 110 13.76 -6.97 -2.97
CA MET A 110 12.73 -6.04 -3.44
C MET A 110 11.67 -6.75 -4.29
N HIS A 111 12.07 -7.63 -5.22
CA HIS A 111 11.12 -8.41 -6.01
C HIS A 111 10.28 -9.36 -5.14
N ASP A 112 10.89 -10.03 -4.16
CA ASP A 112 10.19 -10.91 -3.24
C ASP A 112 9.15 -10.14 -2.41
N MET A 113 9.51 -8.94 -1.95
CA MET A 113 8.58 -8.04 -1.27
C MET A 113 7.40 -7.66 -2.18
N LEU A 114 7.66 -7.24 -3.43
CA LEU A 114 6.60 -6.89 -4.38
C LEU A 114 5.70 -8.08 -4.69
N ARG A 115 6.25 -9.28 -4.84
CA ARG A 115 5.48 -10.50 -5.04
C ARG A 115 4.54 -10.74 -3.85
N THR A 116 5.08 -10.73 -2.64
CA THR A 116 4.32 -10.94 -1.39
C THR A 116 3.19 -9.91 -1.23
N VAL A 117 3.48 -8.64 -1.51
CA VAL A 117 2.51 -7.55 -1.41
C VAL A 117 1.38 -7.71 -2.43
N ARG A 118 1.70 -8.09 -3.67
CA ARG A 118 0.68 -8.35 -4.72
C ARG A 118 -0.22 -9.53 -4.33
N GLU A 119 0.36 -10.62 -3.86
CA GLU A 119 -0.37 -11.81 -3.40
C GLU A 119 -1.28 -11.50 -2.21
N GLY A 120 -0.77 -10.74 -1.23
CA GLY A 120 -1.54 -10.30 -0.07
C GLY A 120 -2.71 -9.38 -0.44
N ALA A 121 -2.47 -8.41 -1.33
CA ALA A 121 -3.51 -7.50 -1.79
C ALA A 121 -4.61 -8.21 -2.61
N ARG A 122 -4.23 -9.18 -3.45
CA ARG A 122 -5.20 -10.02 -4.16
C ARG A 122 -6.08 -10.81 -3.19
N SER A 123 -5.46 -11.49 -2.22
CA SER A 123 -6.17 -12.24 -1.18
C SER A 123 -7.13 -11.34 -0.38
N ALA A 124 -6.70 -10.11 -0.05
CA ALA A 124 -7.52 -9.15 0.67
C ALA A 124 -8.72 -8.66 -0.15
N LEU A 125 -8.57 -8.48 -1.46
CA LEU A 125 -9.66 -8.11 -2.36
C LEU A 125 -10.68 -9.25 -2.52
N ASP A 126 -10.20 -10.48 -2.72
CA ASP A 126 -11.06 -11.66 -2.82
C ASP A 126 -11.88 -11.86 -1.52
N GLU A 127 -11.25 -11.58 -0.37
CA GLU A 127 -11.90 -11.61 0.93
C GLU A 127 -12.90 -10.46 1.15
N ALA A 128 -12.55 -9.23 0.78
CA ALA A 128 -13.46 -8.08 0.88
C ALA A 128 -14.71 -8.28 0.02
N TRP A 129 -14.56 -8.87 -1.16
CA TRP A 129 -15.68 -9.27 -2.00
C TRP A 129 -16.56 -10.34 -1.33
N ARG A 130 -15.95 -11.40 -0.78
CA ARG A 130 -16.70 -12.46 -0.08
C ARG A 130 -17.53 -11.92 1.09
N ARG A 131 -16.96 -11.03 1.91
CA ARG A 131 -17.72 -10.39 3.00
C ARG A 131 -18.83 -9.46 2.50
N GLY A 132 -18.58 -8.71 1.42
CA GLY A 132 -19.61 -7.88 0.80
C GLY A 132 -20.84 -8.69 0.34
N LEU A 133 -20.63 -9.91 -0.14
CA LEU A 133 -21.72 -10.84 -0.44
C LEU A 133 -22.49 -11.27 0.81
N GLU A 134 -21.79 -11.58 1.90
CA GLU A 134 -22.41 -11.99 3.17
C GLU A 134 -23.28 -10.87 3.78
N ASP A 135 -22.82 -9.62 3.74
CA ASP A 135 -23.56 -8.45 4.22
C ASP A 135 -24.83 -8.15 3.37
N VAL A 136 -24.76 -8.36 2.06
CA VAL A 136 -25.92 -8.23 1.15
C VAL A 136 -26.94 -9.36 1.34
N HIS A 137 -26.48 -10.55 1.77
CA HIS A 137 -27.33 -11.72 1.99
C HIS A 137 -27.84 -11.85 3.43
N ALA A 138 -27.50 -10.94 4.36
CA ALA A 138 -28.07 -10.89 5.69
C ALA A 138 -29.57 -10.48 5.58
N PRO A 139 -30.52 -11.42 5.71
CA PRO A 139 -31.94 -11.08 5.68
C PRO A 139 -32.23 -10.27 6.93
N GLY A 140 -32.93 -9.14 6.77
CA GLY A 140 -33.21 -8.19 7.84
C GLY A 140 -33.53 -8.87 9.17
N MET A 141 -32.63 -8.70 10.14
CA MET A 141 -33.00 -8.88 11.54
C MET A 141 -33.99 -7.75 11.85
N PRO A 142 -35.27 -8.04 12.13
CA PRO A 142 -36.20 -7.00 12.51
C PRO A 142 -35.64 -6.32 13.75
N ALA A 143 -35.45 -5.00 13.66
CA ALA A 143 -35.22 -4.16 14.82
C ALA A 143 -36.23 -4.58 15.89
N GLN A 144 -35.74 -5.14 17.00
CA GLN A 144 -36.58 -5.43 18.15
C GLN A 144 -37.28 -4.13 18.50
N ARG A 145 -38.56 -4.10 18.15
CA ARG A 145 -39.53 -3.06 18.45
C ARG A 145 -39.33 -2.74 19.93
N ARG A 146 -38.83 -1.53 20.23
CA ARG A 146 -38.84 -1.00 21.59
C ARG A 146 -40.24 -1.22 22.12
N VAL A 147 -40.37 -2.12 23.10
CA VAL A 147 -41.56 -2.18 23.92
C VAL A 147 -41.47 -0.93 24.78
N ASP A 148 -42.18 0.10 24.34
CA ASP A 148 -42.45 1.31 25.11
C ASP A 148 -43.06 0.88 26.45
N PRO A 149 -42.44 1.15 27.62
CA PRO A 149 -43.12 0.94 28.88
C PRO A 149 -44.24 1.97 29.01
N MET A 150 -45.42 1.50 28.60
CA MET A 150 -46.73 2.11 28.78
C MET A 150 -46.85 2.85 30.13
N VAL A 151 -46.93 4.18 30.02
CA VAL A 151 -47.25 5.11 31.11
C VAL A 151 -48.55 4.68 31.78
N ARG A 152 -48.48 4.20 33.04
CA ARG A 152 -49.64 4.14 33.94
C ARG A 152 -49.65 5.35 34.85
N ARG A 153 -50.50 6.33 34.53
CA ARG A 153 -51.11 7.21 35.54
C ARG A 153 -52.41 6.55 36.04
N PRO A 154 -52.64 6.58 37.35
CA PRO A 154 -53.87 7.16 37.89
C PRO A 154 -53.52 8.12 39.02
N GLY A 155 -54.15 9.29 39.19
CA GLY A 155 -55.59 9.49 39.22
C GLY A 155 -55.95 9.86 40.66
N VAL A 156 -56.18 11.16 40.88
CA VAL A 156 -56.64 11.77 42.13
C VAL A 156 -58.00 11.19 42.55
N VAL A 157 -58.17 10.83 43.83
CA VAL A 157 -59.48 10.75 44.49
C VAL A 157 -59.40 11.32 45.91
N THR A 158 -60.40 12.13 46.20
CA THR A 158 -60.74 13.00 47.32
C THR A 158 -61.16 12.26 48.61
N GLY A 159 -60.81 12.86 49.76
CA GLY A 159 -61.68 13.09 50.93
C GLY A 159 -62.34 11.93 51.67
N ARG A 160 -61.96 11.76 52.95
CA ARG A 160 -62.84 12.00 54.12
C ARG A 160 -62.01 12.23 55.37
#